data_AF-A0A941SRM7-F1
#
_entry.id   AF-A0A941SRM7-F1
#
_cell.length_a   1.000
_cell.length_b   1.000
_cell.length_c   1.000
_cell.angle_alpha   90.00
_cell.angle_beta   90.00
_cell.angle_gamma   90.00
#
_symmetry.space_group_name_H-M   'P 1'
#
loop_
_entity.id
_entity.type
_entity.pdbx_description
1 polymer ?
#
loop_
_entity_poly.entity_id
_entity_poly.type
_entity_poly.pdbx_seq_one_letter_code
_entity_poly.pdbx_strand_id
1 'polypeptide(L)' 'GGAFVTKAFQGGLDAALLSRLKQNFETVRHAKPPASRAESAEVYVIAMGRKAP' A
#
# COMPACT_ATOMS: atom_id res chain seq x y z
N GLY A 1 5.94 -12.14 10.08
CA GLY A 1 5.40 -10.80 10.42
C GLY A 1 4.04 -10.58 9.79
N GLY A 2 3.28 -9.57 10.24
CA GLY A 2 1.94 -9.25 9.74
C GLY A 2 1.94 -8.47 8.41
N ALA A 3 0.75 -8.28 7.84
CA ALA A 3 0.51 -7.52 6.61
C ALA A 3 -0.55 -6.43 6.81
N PHE A 4 -0.44 -5.36 6.04
CA PHE A 4 -1.42 -4.26 5.98
C PHE A 4 -1.76 -3.98 4.52
N VAL A 5 -3.04 -3.87 4.22
CA VAL A 5 -3.54 -3.57 2.87
C VAL A 5 -4.56 -2.45 2.97
N THR A 6 -4.43 -1.43 2.13
CA THR A 6 -5.42 -0.35 2.02
C THR A 6 -5.68 0.02 0.57
N LYS A 7 -6.88 0.54 0.31
CA LYS A 7 -7.27 1.11 -0.98
C LYS A 7 -6.98 2.62 -0.95
N ALA A 8 -6.42 3.14 -2.03
CA ALA A 8 -6.12 4.55 -2.20
C ALA A 8 -6.39 4.97 -3.66
N PHE A 9 -6.53 6.27 -3.90
CA PHE A 9 -6.46 6.79 -5.26
C PHE A 9 -4.99 6.95 -5.68
N GLN A 10 -4.71 6.75 -6.96
CA GLN A 10 -3.39 6.90 -7.55
C GLN A 10 -2.88 8.33 -7.31
N GLY A 11 -1.73 8.47 -6.65
CA GLY A 11 -1.17 9.77 -6.25
C GLY A 11 -1.85 10.42 -5.02
N GLY A 12 -2.95 9.86 -4.51
CA GLY A 12 -3.69 10.38 -3.36
C GLY A 12 -3.29 9.81 -2.01
N LEU A 13 -2.25 8.97 -1.95
CA LEU A 13 -1.75 8.45 -0.69
C LEU A 13 -0.88 9.50 -0.01
N ASP A 14 -1.24 9.87 1.23
CA ASP A 14 -0.43 10.76 2.06
C ASP A 14 1.02 10.26 2.16
N ALA A 15 1.98 11.13 1.81
CA ALA A 15 3.40 10.85 1.89
C ALA A 15 3.84 10.46 3.32
N ALA A 16 3.21 11.03 4.35
CA ALA A 16 3.49 10.68 5.74
C ALA A 16 3.06 9.24 6.04
N LEU A 17 1.91 8.79 5.53
CA LEU A 17 1.46 7.41 5.65
C LEU A 17 2.41 6.46 4.93
N LEU A 18 2.80 6.76 3.68
CA LEU A 18 3.73 5.92 2.93
C LEU A 18 5.08 5.79 3.64
N SER A 19 5.59 6.88 4.21
CA SER A 19 6.84 6.89 4.98
C SER A 19 6.73 5.98 6.21
N ARG A 20 5.64 6.09 6.98
CA ARG A 20 5.38 5.21 8.13
C ARG A 20 5.31 3.74 7.71
N LEU A 21 4.65 3.42 6.60
CA LEU A 21 4.59 2.04 6.11
C LEU A 21 5.99 1.51 5.74
N LYS A 22 6.81 2.29 5.03
CA LYS A 22 8.18 1.90 4.65
C LYS A 22 9.10 1.72 5.86
N GLN A 23 8.92 2.52 6.91
CA GLN A 23 9.67 2.38 8.14
C GLN A 23 9.32 1.07 8.86
N ASN A 24 8.05 0.71 8.92
CA ASN A 24 7.56 -0.37 9.78
C ASN A 24 7.41 -1.74 9.09
N PHE A 25 7.48 -1.81 7.76
CA PHE A 25 7.31 -3.06 7.01
C PHE A 25 8.52 -3.33 6.13
N GLU A 26 8.82 -4.61 5.88
CA GLU A 26 9.90 -5.05 5.01
C GLU A 26 9.67 -4.64 3.55
N THR A 27 8.44 -4.77 3.08
CA THR A 27 8.08 -4.37 1.70
C THR A 27 6.80 -3.55 1.69
N VAL A 28 6.77 -2.54 0.81
CA VAL A 28 5.58 -1.72 0.53
C VAL A 28 5.48 -1.53 -0.98
N ARG A 29 4.36 -1.94 -1.58
CA ARG A 29 4.14 -1.87 -3.03
C ARG A 29 2.74 -1.37 -3.37
N HIS A 30 2.61 -0.73 -4.53
CA HIS A 30 1.30 -0.43 -5.12
C HIS A 30 0.91 -1.56 -6.08
N ALA A 31 -0.35 -1.94 -6.09
CA ALA A 31 -0.90 -2.94 -6.99
C ALA A 31 -2.28 -2.52 -7.48
N LYS A 32 -2.55 -2.73 -8.77
CA LYS A 32 -3.89 -2.68 -9.35
C LYS A 32 -4.30 -4.11 -9.71
N PRO A 33 -5.18 -4.77 -8.91
CA PRO A 33 -5.61 -6.13 -9.19
C PRO A 33 -6.26 -6.27 -10.58
N PRO A 34 -6.18 -7.44 -11.24
CA PRO A 34 -6.84 -7.68 -12.52
C PRO A 34 -8.37 -7.50 -12.48
N ALA A 35 -8.99 -7.67 -11.31
CA ALA A 35 -10.41 -7.45 -11.09
C ALA A 35 -10.78 -5.95 -10.99
N SER A 36 -9.82 -5.05 -10.84
CA SER A 36 -10.06 -3.61 -10.82
C SER A 36 -10.40 -3.12 -12.23
N ARG A 37 -11.39 -2.24 -12.32
CA ARG A 37 -11.76 -1.61 -13.60
C ARG A 37 -10.59 -0.81 -14.17
N ALA A 38 -10.38 -0.88 -15.48
CA ALA A 38 -9.23 -0.27 -16.16
C ALA A 38 -9.21 1.25 -15.97
N GLU A 39 -10.38 1.89 -16.04
CA GLU A 39 -10.60 3.33 -15.88
C GLU A 39 -10.52 3.83 -14.44
N SER A 40 -10.53 2.93 -13.45
CA SER A 40 -10.46 3.35 -12.05
C SER A 40 -9.09 3.91 -11.70
N ALA A 41 -9.07 5.07 -11.05
CA ALA A 41 -7.87 5.63 -10.43
C ALA A 41 -7.50 4.94 -9.11
N GLU A 42 -8.22 3.90 -8.68
CA GLU A 42 -7.94 3.20 -7.44
C GLU A 42 -6.73 2.24 -7.56
N VAL A 43 -5.91 2.23 -6.53
CA VAL A 43 -4.78 1.32 -6.32
C VAL A 43 -4.83 0.76 -4.90
N TYR A 44 -4.21 -0.40 -4.70
CA TYR A 44 -3.98 -0.96 -3.38
C TYR A 44 -2.53 -0.75 -2.96
N VAL A 45 -2.33 -0.33 -1.72
CA VAL A 45 -1.02 -0.33 -1.07
C VAL A 45 -0.93 -1.59 -0.24
N ILE A 46 0.08 -2.41 -0.51
CA ILE A 46 0.31 -3.68 0.16
C ILE A 46 1.63 -3.56 0.91
N ALA A 47 1.57 -3.62 2.24
CA ALA A 47 2.71 -3.63 3.14
C ALA A 47 2.83 -5.00 3.81
N MET A 48 3.99 -5.65 3.69
CA MET A 48 4.21 -7.01 4.20
C MET A 48 5.46 -7.08 5.05
N GLY A 49 5.46 -8.01 6.01
CA GLY A 49 6.58 -8.22 6.92
C GLY A 49 6.68 -7.10 7.95
N ARG A 50 5.67 -6.98 8.83
CA ARG A 50 5.73 -6.05 9.97
C ARG A 50 7.02 -6.32 10.77
N LYS A 51 7.88 -5.31 10.86
CA LYS A 51 9.12 -5.34 11.63
C LYS A 51 8.80 -5.38 13.13
N ALA A 52 9.68 -6.02 13.90
CA ALA A 52 9.63 -5.93 15.35
C ALA A 52 9.77 -4.46 15.77
N PRO A 53 9.06 -4.04 16.84
CA PRO A 53 9.24 -2.70 17.40
C PRO A 53 10.67 -2.45 17.89
#